data_AF-A0A1Z5H6B0-F1
#
_entry.id   AF-A0A1Z5H6B0-F1
#
_cell.length_a   1.000
_cell.length_b   1.000
_cell.length_c   1.000
_cell.angle_alpha   90.00
_cell.angle_beta   90.00
_cell.angle_gamma   90.00
#
_symmetry.space_group_name_H-M   'P 1'
#
loop_
_entity.id
_entity.type
_entity.pdbx_description
1 polymer ?
#
loop_
_entity_poly.entity_id
_entity_poly.type
_entity_poly.pdbx_seq_one_letter_code
_entity_poly.pdbx_strand_id
1 'polypeptide(L)'
;MLALRSGPDNCWWAFEVNEQVMVLSPSGDPAQGVVLGAINQQRFPAQGDRPDVHRTVYADGAVIEYDRAAHHLEAILPSGGTTKLVSDGGIAIIGDVTVTGHIKASGDITDHTRSMQADRNIYNSHTHSGVKSGGSSTASPNESQ
;
A
#
# COMPACT_ATOMS: atom_id res chain seq x y z
N MET A 1 -2.39 27.55 -13.41
CA MET A 1 -3.06 26.30 -12.95
C MET A 1 -3.36 26.45 -11.48
N LEU A 2 -4.59 26.17 -11.07
CA LEU A 2 -4.96 26.08 -9.66
C LEU A 2 -4.65 24.67 -9.13
N ALA A 3 -4.16 24.59 -7.91
CA ALA A 3 -3.97 23.35 -7.16
C ALA A 3 -4.73 23.45 -5.83
N LEU A 4 -5.01 22.32 -5.19
CA LEU A 4 -5.70 22.31 -3.89
C LEU A 4 -4.94 23.14 -2.83
N ARG A 5 -3.60 23.06 -2.82
CA ARG A 5 -2.69 23.84 -1.97
C ARG A 5 -1.40 24.11 -2.75
N SER A 6 -0.82 25.30 -2.59
CA SER A 6 0.42 25.72 -3.27
C SER A 6 1.31 26.61 -2.38
N GLY A 7 1.43 26.23 -1.10
CA GLY A 7 2.28 26.88 -0.10
C GLY A 7 3.41 25.95 0.37
N PRO A 8 3.87 26.05 1.63
CA PRO A 8 4.77 25.06 2.23
C PRO A 8 4.21 23.63 2.17
N ASP A 9 2.90 23.50 2.38
CA ASP A 9 2.16 22.32 1.91
C ASP A 9 1.74 22.56 0.46
N ASN A 10 2.05 21.61 -0.42
CA ASN A 10 1.69 21.68 -1.82
C ASN A 10 0.95 20.41 -2.29
N CYS A 11 0.13 20.58 -3.31
CA CYS A 11 -0.50 19.48 -4.03
C CYS A 11 -0.12 19.62 -5.50
N TRP A 12 0.26 18.50 -6.13
CA TRP A 12 0.64 18.48 -7.53
C TRP A 12 -0.06 17.34 -8.24
N TRP A 13 -0.78 17.69 -9.30
CA TRP A 13 -1.37 16.77 -10.26
C TRP A 13 -1.59 17.56 -11.55
N ALA A 14 -0.66 17.40 -12.49
CA ALA A 14 -0.69 18.18 -13.73
C ALA A 14 -1.92 17.83 -14.57
N PHE A 15 -2.50 18.84 -15.22
CA PHE A 15 -3.54 18.61 -16.24
C PHE A 15 -2.95 17.91 -17.47
N GLU A 16 -3.76 17.07 -18.10
CA GLU A 16 -3.39 16.38 -19.33
C GLU A 16 -3.98 17.05 -20.58
N VAL A 17 -3.38 16.77 -21.74
CA VAL A 17 -3.90 17.28 -23.01
C VAL A 17 -5.32 16.74 -23.23
N ASN A 18 -6.23 17.64 -23.64
CA ASN A 18 -7.66 17.40 -23.86
C ASN A 18 -8.51 17.27 -22.58
N GLU A 19 -7.96 17.55 -21.40
CA GLU A 19 -8.77 17.68 -20.18
C GLU A 19 -9.58 18.99 -20.23
N GLN A 20 -10.89 18.91 -19.97
CA GLN A 20 -11.76 20.09 -20.06
C GLN A 20 -11.62 20.95 -18.80
N VAL A 21 -11.41 22.24 -19.03
CA VAL A 21 -11.15 23.24 -17.98
C VAL A 21 -11.86 24.56 -18.26
N MET A 22 -11.96 25.39 -17.25
CA MET A 22 -12.35 26.80 -17.34
C MET A 22 -11.10 27.68 -17.25
N VAL A 23 -11.07 28.77 -18.03
CA VAL A 23 -10.03 29.80 -17.91
C VAL A 23 -10.63 31.03 -17.25
N LEU A 24 -10.06 31.42 -16.11
CA LEU A 24 -10.42 32.62 -15.37
C LEU A 24 -9.47 33.74 -15.78
N SER A 25 -9.98 34.74 -16.48
CA SER A 25 -9.20 35.86 -17.01
C SER A 25 -9.57 37.15 -16.28
N PRO A 26 -8.78 37.62 -15.30
CA PRO A 26 -9.03 38.88 -14.63
C PRO A 26 -9.18 40.02 -15.64
N SER A 27 -10.23 40.83 -15.49
CA SER A 27 -10.55 41.93 -16.43
C SER A 27 -10.73 41.50 -17.89
N GLY A 28 -10.97 40.21 -18.15
CA GLY A 28 -11.06 39.66 -19.51
C GLY A 28 -9.72 39.55 -20.25
N ASP A 29 -8.58 39.73 -19.58
CA ASP A 29 -7.26 39.58 -20.20
C ASP A 29 -6.80 38.11 -20.16
N PRO A 30 -6.81 37.38 -21.30
CA PRO A 30 -6.39 35.98 -21.33
C PRO A 30 -4.89 35.79 -21.11
N ALA A 31 -4.06 36.84 -21.27
CA ALA A 31 -2.64 36.76 -20.96
C ALA A 31 -2.37 36.56 -19.46
N GLN A 32 -3.34 36.92 -18.61
CA GLN A 32 -3.33 36.67 -17.16
C GLN A 32 -4.24 35.51 -16.75
N GLY A 33 -4.66 34.70 -17.72
CA GLY A 33 -5.60 33.60 -17.51
C GLY A 33 -5.08 32.55 -16.55
N VAL A 34 -5.93 32.11 -15.62
CA VAL A 34 -5.67 31.00 -14.71
C VAL A 34 -6.63 29.86 -15.01
N VAL A 35 -6.07 28.66 -15.23
CA VAL A 35 -6.85 27.44 -15.45
C VAL A 35 -7.44 26.93 -14.13
N LEU A 36 -8.77 26.74 -14.12
CA LEU A 36 -9.57 26.05 -13.09
C LEU A 36 -10.18 24.78 -13.70
N GLY A 37 -9.95 23.63 -13.05
CA GLY A 37 -10.43 22.33 -13.52
C GLY A 37 -10.42 21.29 -12.40
N ALA A 38 -10.86 20.06 -12.66
CA ALA A 38 -11.31 19.51 -13.95
C ALA A 38 -12.84 19.51 -14.11
N ILE A 39 -13.33 19.52 -15.37
CA ILE A 39 -14.75 19.36 -15.69
C ILE A 39 -14.95 18.02 -16.41
N ASN A 40 -15.82 17.17 -15.87
CA ASN A 40 -16.17 15.89 -16.51
C ASN A 40 -16.81 16.14 -17.89
N GLN A 41 -16.44 15.32 -18.87
CA GLN A 41 -16.86 15.46 -20.27
C GLN A 41 -17.13 14.10 -20.91
N GLN A 42 -17.71 14.06 -22.11
CA GLN A 42 -18.00 12.79 -22.80
C GLN A 42 -16.75 11.90 -23.00
N ARG A 43 -15.58 12.51 -23.24
CA ARG A 43 -14.30 11.79 -23.39
C ARG A 43 -13.74 11.26 -22.08
N PHE A 44 -13.98 11.99 -20.98
CA PHE A 44 -13.51 11.69 -19.62
C PHE A 44 -14.68 11.85 -18.66
N PRO A 45 -15.60 10.87 -18.61
CA PRO A 45 -16.80 10.96 -17.78
C PRO A 45 -16.45 10.81 -16.30
N ALA A 46 -17.41 11.16 -15.44
CA ALA A 46 -17.31 10.89 -14.01
C ALA A 46 -17.08 9.38 -13.76
N GLN A 47 -16.13 9.05 -12.89
CA GLN A 47 -15.72 7.67 -12.59
C GLN A 47 -16.53 7.04 -11.44
N GLY A 48 -17.72 7.58 -11.15
CA GLY A 48 -18.62 7.11 -10.11
C GLY A 48 -19.89 7.97 -10.03
N ASP A 49 -20.93 7.38 -9.44
CA ASP A 49 -22.27 7.98 -9.25
C ASP A 49 -22.79 7.82 -7.81
N ARG A 50 -22.02 7.15 -6.94
CA ARG A 50 -22.38 6.91 -5.54
C ARG A 50 -21.93 8.07 -4.64
N PRO A 51 -22.84 8.71 -3.89
CA PRO A 51 -22.49 9.82 -3.00
C PRO A 51 -21.67 9.39 -1.76
N ASP A 52 -21.59 8.09 -1.50
CA ASP A 52 -20.85 7.53 -0.36
C ASP A 52 -19.39 7.21 -0.65
N VAL A 53 -18.96 7.40 -1.90
CA VAL A 53 -17.65 6.97 -2.38
C VAL A 53 -16.79 8.18 -2.72
N HIS A 54 -15.59 8.23 -2.15
CA HIS A 54 -14.52 9.09 -2.64
C HIS A 54 -13.48 8.22 -3.36
N ARG A 55 -13.28 8.48 -4.65
CA ARG A 55 -12.48 7.62 -5.53
C ARG A 55 -11.50 8.44 -6.36
N THR A 56 -10.29 7.93 -6.49
CA THR A 56 -9.31 8.35 -7.47
C THR A 56 -8.97 7.17 -8.37
N VAL A 57 -9.15 7.34 -9.68
CA VAL A 57 -8.77 6.37 -10.71
C VAL A 57 -7.62 6.95 -11.53
N TYR A 58 -6.51 6.24 -11.60
CA TYR A 58 -5.34 6.63 -12.38
C TYR A 58 -5.42 6.06 -13.80
N ALA A 59 -4.75 6.70 -14.76
CA ALA A 59 -4.81 6.31 -16.18
C ALA A 59 -4.27 4.90 -16.46
N ASP A 60 -3.41 4.36 -15.58
CA ASP A 60 -2.88 2.99 -15.63
C ASP A 60 -3.81 1.94 -15.01
N GLY A 61 -4.97 2.36 -14.48
CA GLY A 61 -5.96 1.50 -13.85
C GLY A 61 -5.79 1.33 -12.35
N ALA A 62 -4.81 1.99 -11.70
CA ALA A 62 -4.77 2.02 -10.24
C ALA A 62 -6.00 2.74 -9.67
N VAL A 63 -6.45 2.32 -8.50
CA VAL A 63 -7.61 2.88 -7.79
C VAL A 63 -7.28 3.07 -6.32
N ILE A 64 -7.59 4.25 -5.79
CA ILE A 64 -7.68 4.51 -4.35
C ILE A 64 -9.11 4.95 -4.07
N GLU A 65 -9.81 4.24 -3.19
CA GLU A 65 -11.23 4.45 -2.94
C GLU A 65 -11.58 4.30 -1.45
N TYR A 66 -12.38 5.23 -0.93
CA TYR A 66 -13.00 5.09 0.38
C TYR A 66 -14.53 5.11 0.25
N ASP A 67 -15.16 4.03 0.68
CA ASP A 67 -16.62 3.88 0.76
C ASP A 67 -17.06 4.05 2.22
N ARG A 68 -17.72 5.19 2.51
CA ARG A 68 -18.15 5.52 3.88
C ARG A 68 -19.37 4.73 4.35
N ALA A 69 -20.15 4.15 3.42
CA ALA A 69 -21.29 3.32 3.75
C ALA A 69 -20.84 1.89 4.12
N ALA A 70 -19.81 1.38 3.43
CA ALA A 70 -19.23 0.07 3.70
C ALA A 70 -18.12 0.09 4.78
N HIS A 71 -17.63 1.28 5.17
CA HIS A 71 -16.46 1.45 6.03
C HIS A 71 -15.20 0.80 5.45
N HIS A 72 -15.01 0.91 4.14
CA HIS A 72 -13.98 0.18 3.40
C HIS A 72 -13.04 1.13 2.67
N LEU A 73 -11.74 0.95 2.86
CA LEU A 73 -10.67 1.60 2.10
C LEU A 73 -10.06 0.56 1.15
N GLU A 74 -9.97 0.91 -0.13
CA GLU A 74 -9.35 0.09 -1.15
C GLU A 74 -8.20 0.84 -1.82
N ALA A 75 -7.07 0.15 -1.99
CA ALA A 75 -5.91 0.64 -2.73
C ALA A 75 -5.39 -0.48 -3.64
N ILE A 76 -5.82 -0.48 -4.90
CA ILE A 76 -5.50 -1.51 -5.90
C ILE A 76 -4.61 -0.92 -6.97
N LEU A 77 -3.51 -1.63 -7.26
CA LEU A 77 -2.60 -1.30 -8.36
C LEU A 77 -2.82 -2.26 -9.53
N PRO A 78 -2.53 -1.83 -10.78
CA PRO A 78 -2.53 -2.73 -11.93
C PRO A 78 -1.44 -3.80 -11.79
N SER A 79 -1.50 -4.83 -12.66
CA SER A 79 -0.51 -5.90 -12.69
C SER A 79 0.93 -5.35 -12.78
N GLY A 80 1.81 -5.87 -11.91
CA GLY A 80 3.20 -5.40 -11.80
C GLY A 80 3.39 -4.13 -10.97
N GLY A 81 2.32 -3.53 -10.43
CA GLY A 81 2.39 -2.42 -9.50
C GLY A 81 3.16 -2.76 -8.22
N THR A 82 3.78 -1.75 -7.61
CA THR A 82 4.54 -1.90 -6.37
C THR A 82 4.13 -0.83 -5.35
N THR A 83 4.18 -1.17 -4.07
CA THR A 83 3.89 -0.25 -2.96
C THR A 83 5.12 -0.13 -2.08
N LYS A 84 5.48 1.10 -1.71
CA LYS A 84 6.55 1.40 -0.76
C LYS A 84 6.03 2.29 0.35
N LEU A 85 6.12 1.80 1.59
CA LEU A 85 5.83 2.57 2.81
C LEU A 85 7.14 2.80 3.55
N VAL A 86 7.48 4.06 3.81
CA VAL A 86 8.70 4.44 4.55
C VAL A 86 8.29 5.21 5.79
N SER A 87 8.35 4.54 6.94
CA SER A 87 8.08 5.11 8.26
C SER A 87 9.19 4.64 9.21
N ASP A 88 10.18 5.50 9.44
CA ASP A 88 11.35 5.20 10.27
C ASP A 88 10.99 4.95 11.75
N GLY A 89 9.94 5.60 12.24
CA GLY A 89 9.34 5.35 13.55
C GLY A 89 8.50 4.07 13.66
N GLY A 90 8.36 3.30 12.57
CA GLY A 90 7.60 2.06 12.51
C GLY A 90 6.19 2.20 11.93
N ILE A 91 5.52 1.06 11.74
CA ILE A 91 4.15 0.94 11.22
C ILE A 91 3.36 0.08 12.22
N ALA A 92 2.22 0.58 12.69
CA ALA A 92 1.29 -0.19 13.50
C ALA A 92 0.14 -0.70 12.62
N ILE A 93 -0.13 -2.00 12.67
CA ILE A 93 -1.26 -2.64 12.00
C ILE A 93 -2.11 -3.32 13.09
N ILE A 94 -3.38 -2.93 13.21
CA ILE A 94 -4.31 -3.43 14.22
C ILE A 94 -5.38 -4.27 13.52
N GLY A 95 -5.47 -5.54 13.90
CA GLY A 95 -6.32 -6.55 13.26
C GLY A 95 -5.50 -7.68 12.65
N ASP A 96 -6.19 -8.66 12.08
CA ASP A 96 -5.55 -9.80 11.42
C ASP A 96 -4.89 -9.36 10.11
N VAL A 97 -3.71 -9.94 9.82
CA VAL A 97 -2.94 -9.64 8.60
C VAL A 97 -2.80 -10.90 7.77
N THR A 98 -3.35 -10.86 6.55
CA THR A 98 -3.18 -11.92 5.55
C THR A 98 -2.10 -11.52 4.55
N VAL A 99 -1.04 -12.33 4.43
CA VAL A 99 0.03 -12.14 3.43
C VAL A 99 0.09 -13.35 2.51
N THR A 100 -0.29 -13.16 1.24
CA THR A 100 -0.08 -14.17 0.20
C THR A 100 1.30 -13.93 -0.43
N GLY A 101 2.28 -14.69 0.02
CA GLY A 101 3.67 -14.57 -0.46
C GLY A 101 4.67 -14.81 0.66
N HIS A 102 5.87 -14.26 0.51
CA HIS A 102 6.94 -14.40 1.51
C HIS A 102 7.11 -13.11 2.31
N ILE A 103 7.38 -13.27 3.60
CA ILE A 103 7.80 -12.19 4.49
C ILE A 103 9.31 -12.26 4.66
N LYS A 104 10.00 -11.16 4.36
CA LYS A 104 11.43 -11.00 4.64
C LYS A 104 11.60 -9.94 5.73
N ALA A 105 12.03 -10.36 6.91
CA ALA A 105 12.43 -9.46 7.98
C ALA A 105 13.97 -9.37 8.05
N SER A 106 14.50 -8.16 8.15
CA SER A 106 15.92 -7.93 8.46
C SER A 106 16.19 -8.00 9.97
N GLY A 107 15.18 -7.69 10.78
CA GLY A 107 15.17 -7.88 12.23
C GLY A 107 14.56 -9.22 12.64
N ASP A 108 14.33 -9.37 13.94
CA ASP A 108 13.69 -10.56 14.50
C ASP A 108 12.16 -10.51 14.32
N ILE A 109 11.52 -11.68 14.26
CA ILE A 109 10.05 -11.81 14.22
C ILE A 109 9.62 -12.37 15.57
N THR A 110 8.76 -11.65 16.27
CA THR A 110 8.27 -12.01 17.60
C THR A 110 6.76 -12.16 17.56
N ASP A 111 6.26 -13.29 18.07
CA ASP A 111 4.83 -13.52 18.26
C ASP A 111 4.43 -13.30 19.73
N HIS A 112 3.24 -13.75 20.13
CA HIS A 112 2.77 -13.64 21.52
C HIS A 112 3.68 -14.35 22.53
N THR A 113 4.33 -15.44 22.12
CA THR A 113 5.08 -16.34 22.99
C THR A 113 6.56 -15.98 23.03
N ARG A 114 7.21 -15.85 21.86
CA ARG A 114 8.66 -15.59 21.73
C ARG A 114 9.05 -15.20 20.31
N SER A 115 10.36 -15.04 20.09
CA SER A 115 10.91 -14.72 18.78
C SER A 115 11.49 -15.91 18.03
N MET A 116 11.52 -15.80 16.70
CA MET A 116 12.16 -16.78 15.82
C MET A 116 13.65 -16.97 16.13
N GLN A 117 14.35 -15.94 16.60
CA GLN A 117 15.73 -16.10 17.10
C GLN A 117 15.77 -16.91 18.41
N ALA A 118 14.83 -16.69 19.33
CA ALA A 118 14.76 -17.46 20.57
C ALA A 118 14.49 -18.95 20.29
N ASP A 119 13.58 -19.26 19.36
CA ASP A 119 13.34 -20.65 18.93
C ASP A 119 14.59 -21.28 18.33
N ARG A 120 15.28 -20.59 17.41
CA ARG A 120 16.53 -21.09 16.82
C ARG A 120 17.59 -21.39 17.88
N ASN A 121 17.68 -20.60 18.95
CA ASN A 121 18.64 -20.84 20.02
C ASN A 121 18.34 -22.14 20.79
N ILE A 122 17.07 -22.47 21.00
CA ILE A 122 16.64 -23.71 21.67
C ILE A 122 16.89 -24.91 20.74
N TYR A 123 16.42 -24.83 19.49
CA TYR A 123 16.43 -25.99 18.59
C TYR A 123 17.79 -26.25 17.93
N ASN A 124 18.59 -25.24 17.60
CA ASN A 124 19.85 -25.50 16.90
C ASN A 124 20.96 -26.04 17.81
N SER A 125 20.81 -25.90 19.13
CA SER A 125 21.82 -26.31 20.12
C SER A 125 21.35 -27.40 21.08
N HIS A 126 20.15 -27.96 20.89
CA HIS A 126 19.65 -28.98 21.80
C HIS A 126 20.47 -30.28 21.70
N THR A 127 20.58 -30.97 22.83
CA THR A 127 21.30 -32.26 22.94
C THR A 127 20.34 -33.37 23.34
N HIS A 128 20.60 -34.60 22.88
CA HIS A 128 19.84 -35.78 23.29
C HIS A 128 20.63 -36.58 24.34
N SER A 129 19.99 -36.90 25.47
CA SER A 129 20.55 -37.77 26.51
C SER A 129 20.20 -39.24 26.28
N GLY A 130 21.00 -40.17 26.83
CA GLY A 130 20.68 -41.61 26.82
C GLY A 130 20.95 -42.31 25.49
N VAL A 131 21.65 -41.66 24.56
CA VAL A 131 22.07 -42.24 23.28
C VAL A 131 23.48 -42.84 23.39
N LYS A 132 23.74 -43.89 22.62
CA LYS A 132 25.12 -44.34 22.36
C LYS A 132 25.66 -43.55 21.17
N SER A 133 26.75 -42.81 21.37
CA SER A 133 27.42 -42.10 20.27
C SER A 133 27.89 -43.08 19.19
N GLY A 134 27.69 -42.71 17.93
CA GLY A 134 28.06 -43.50 16.76
C GLY A 134 28.12 -42.63 15.50
N GLY A 135 28.71 -43.17 14.42
CA GLY A 135 28.91 -42.44 13.16
C GLY A 135 27.76 -42.58 12.14
N SER A 136 26.72 -43.35 12.45
CA SER A 136 25.59 -43.55 11.54
C SER A 136 24.55 -42.44 11.69
N SER A 137 23.98 -41.98 10.58
CA SER A 137 22.82 -41.08 10.59
C SER A 137 21.55 -41.85 10.95
N THR A 138 20.64 -41.20 11.66
CA THR A 138 19.28 -41.72 11.86
C THR A 138 18.49 -41.67 10.55
N ALA A 139 17.36 -42.37 10.49
CA ALA A 139 16.37 -42.15 9.45
C ALA A 139 15.75 -40.74 9.56
N SER A 140 15.00 -40.32 8.53
CA SER A 140 14.18 -39.10 8.60
C SER A 140 13.28 -39.13 9.84
N PRO A 141 13.07 -37.99 10.52
CA PRO A 141 12.16 -37.92 11.66
C PRO A 141 10.77 -38.48 11.34
N ASN A 142 10.20 -39.25 12.26
CA ASN A 142 8.86 -39.82 12.12
C ASN A 142 7.80 -38.79 12.50
N GLU A 143 7.60 -37.77 11.66
CA GLU A 143 6.70 -36.67 11.97
C GLU A 143 5.25 -37.01 11.61
N SER A 144 4.49 -37.45 12.62
CA SER A 144 3.05 -37.26 12.66
C SER A 144 2.76 -36.19 13.72
N GLN A 145 2.71 -34.93 13.28
CA GLN A 145 2.26 -33.83 14.14
C GLN A 145 0.74 -33.83 14.24
#